data_AF-A0A1E5L2I9-F1
#
_entry.id   AF-A0A1E5L2I9-F1
#
_cell.length_a   1.000
_cell.length_b   1.000
_cell.length_c   1.000
_cell.angle_alpha   90.00
_cell.angle_beta   90.00
_cell.angle_gamma   90.00
#
_symmetry.space_group_name_H-M   'P 1'
#
loop_
_entity.id
_entity.type
_entity.pdbx_description
1 polymer ?
#
loop_
_entity_poly.entity_id
_entity_poly.type
_entity_poly.pdbx_seq_one_letter_code
_entity_poly.pdbx_strand_id
1 'polypeptide(L)'
;MKNILLDAALNDIRTIRDSIGDSKSASSQIYKFMLYLGIINLIYFTIITVGAITLDLYTYQIASNTSKLLTTFLYVAVFIYFMKIYKKERSGSNKYYFSFLCVFAGVTFLLPIMMLLIRIMLYYMPFSNEKIVESIVYLQNISMLSNILLFCTFIIICAVILRKIIMSSISAIIIFVYLVLSGVYNDIEFMISYSRLPTSISLVSLYYHIVISFGFIILAIILRNGCGAGCSNGNQ
;
A
#
# COMPACT_ATOMS: atom_id res chain seq x y z
N MET A 1 25.58 35.66 37.79
CA MET A 1 24.50 34.73 38.18
C MET A 1 23.26 34.86 37.30
N LYS A 2 22.77 36.09 37.02
CA LYS A 2 21.58 36.33 36.18
C LYS A 2 21.70 35.82 34.72
N ASN A 3 22.88 35.91 34.11
CA ASN A 3 23.12 35.45 32.73
C ASN A 3 23.10 33.92 32.58
N ILE A 4 23.57 33.18 33.59
CA ILE A 4 23.59 31.70 33.58
C ILE A 4 22.15 31.14 33.60
N LEU A 5 21.26 31.81 34.35
CA LEU A 5 19.86 31.43 34.47
C LEU A 5 19.07 31.76 33.18
N LEU A 6 19.45 32.85 32.50
CA LEU A 6 18.89 33.21 31.20
C LEU A 6 19.33 32.25 30.09
N ASP A 7 20.60 31.84 30.09
CA ASP A 7 21.13 30.88 29.12
C ASP A 7 20.50 29.49 29.30
N ALA A 8 20.28 29.06 30.56
CA ALA A 8 19.57 27.83 30.86
C ALA A 8 18.11 27.86 30.36
N ALA A 9 17.38 28.96 30.60
CA ALA A 9 16.01 29.12 30.14
C ALA A 9 15.90 29.18 28.61
N LEU A 10 16.85 29.84 27.92
CA LEU A 10 16.92 29.86 26.46
C LEU A 10 17.20 28.48 25.88
N ASN A 11 18.02 27.67 26.56
CA ASN A 11 18.33 26.31 26.13
C ASN A 11 17.13 25.37 26.29
N ASP A 12 16.36 25.51 27.37
CA ASP A 12 15.10 24.79 27.55
C ASP A 12 14.06 25.19 26.49
N ILE A 13 13.91 26.47 26.19
CA ILE A 13 13.02 26.95 25.13
C ILE A 13 13.46 26.41 23.76
N ARG A 14 14.77 26.36 23.48
CA ARG A 14 15.29 25.71 22.27
C ARG A 14 15.00 24.23 22.24
N THR A 15 15.20 23.52 23.35
CA THR A 15 14.94 22.09 23.44
C THR A 15 13.45 21.77 23.24
N ILE A 16 12.57 22.60 23.80
CA ILE A 16 11.11 22.52 23.57
C ILE A 16 10.78 22.84 22.11
N ARG A 17 11.37 23.90 21.54
CA ARG A 17 11.17 24.28 20.13
C ARG A 17 11.64 23.19 19.17
N ASP A 18 12.80 22.61 19.41
CA ASP A 18 13.38 21.55 18.58
C ASP A 18 12.56 20.27 18.72
N SER A 19 12.10 19.94 19.93
CA SER A 19 11.16 18.82 20.15
C SER A 19 9.82 19.01 19.42
N ILE A 20 9.30 20.25 19.37
CA ILE A 20 8.06 20.58 18.66
C ILE A 20 8.30 20.63 17.14
N GLY A 21 9.42 21.19 16.70
CA GLY A 21 9.82 21.30 15.29
C GLY A 21 10.08 19.95 14.64
N ASP A 22 10.77 19.05 15.34
CA ASP A 22 11.03 17.68 14.88
C ASP A 22 9.73 16.86 14.82
N SER A 23 8.82 17.04 15.79
CA SER A 23 7.52 16.36 15.78
C SER A 23 6.63 16.74 14.59
N LYS A 24 6.81 17.96 14.02
CA LYS A 24 6.09 18.42 12.81
C LYS A 24 6.65 17.86 11.51
N SER A 25 7.89 17.33 11.50
CA SER A 25 8.59 16.92 10.26
C SER A 25 8.51 15.41 9.95
N ALA A 26 8.10 14.61 10.93
CA ALA A 26 8.11 13.15 10.92
C ALA A 26 7.27 12.48 9.81
N SER A 27 6.32 13.18 9.18
CA SER A 27 5.49 12.64 8.08
C SER A 27 5.96 13.01 6.67
N SER A 28 7.10 13.68 6.52
CA SER A 28 7.52 14.23 5.23
C SER A 28 8.04 13.22 4.21
N GLN A 29 8.29 11.95 4.57
CA GLN A 29 8.80 10.96 3.59
C GLN A 29 7.85 9.81 3.30
N ILE A 30 6.85 9.55 4.15
CA ILE A 30 5.83 8.51 3.92
C ILE A 30 5.05 8.73 2.63
N TYR A 31 4.74 9.97 2.27
CA TYR A 31 3.99 10.21 1.04
C TYR A 31 4.75 9.71 -0.19
N LYS A 32 6.10 9.76 -0.18
CA LYS A 32 6.92 9.26 -1.30
C LYS A 32 6.79 7.76 -1.43
N PHE A 33 6.85 7.07 -0.29
CA PHE A 33 6.67 5.63 -0.23
C PHE A 33 5.30 5.18 -0.73
N MET A 34 4.23 5.86 -0.31
CA MET A 34 2.87 5.61 -0.79
C MET A 34 2.74 5.85 -2.29
N LEU A 35 3.34 6.93 -2.79
CA LEU A 35 3.35 7.26 -4.20
C LEU A 35 4.06 6.16 -5.02
N TYR A 36 5.19 5.63 -4.54
CA TYR A 36 5.87 4.52 -5.21
C TYR A 36 5.03 3.23 -5.23
N LEU A 37 4.39 2.88 -4.10
CA LEU A 37 3.48 1.72 -4.05
C LEU A 37 2.31 1.87 -5.03
N GLY A 38 1.69 3.05 -5.06
CA GLY A 38 0.59 3.35 -5.98
C GLY A 38 1.01 3.26 -7.46
N ILE A 39 2.17 3.83 -7.82
CA ILE A 39 2.70 3.77 -9.19
C ILE A 39 3.02 2.33 -9.61
N ILE A 40 3.67 1.54 -8.75
CA ILE A 40 3.99 0.14 -9.06
C ILE A 40 2.71 -0.67 -9.30
N ASN A 41 1.70 -0.48 -8.45
CA ASN A 41 0.40 -1.14 -8.62
C ASN A 41 -0.32 -0.69 -9.89
N LEU A 42 -0.23 0.61 -10.24
CA LEU A 42 -0.83 1.14 -11.46
C LEU A 42 -0.16 0.58 -12.71
N ILE A 43 1.16 0.49 -12.74
CA ILE A 43 1.93 -0.12 -13.84
C ILE A 43 1.53 -1.58 -13.99
N TYR A 44 1.49 -2.34 -12.88
CA TYR A 44 1.06 -3.75 -12.90
C TYR A 44 -0.36 -3.89 -13.46
N PHE A 45 -1.31 -3.10 -12.95
CA PHE A 45 -2.69 -3.11 -13.41
C PHE A 45 -2.80 -2.79 -14.91
N THR A 46 -2.02 -1.82 -15.39
CA THR A 46 -2.00 -1.43 -16.81
C THR A 46 -1.47 -2.58 -17.68
N ILE A 47 -0.36 -3.21 -17.28
CA ILE A 47 0.22 -4.35 -18.01
C ILE A 47 -0.78 -5.52 -18.10
N ILE A 48 -1.42 -5.87 -16.98
CA ILE A 48 -2.39 -6.96 -16.94
C ILE A 48 -3.62 -6.63 -17.79
N THR A 49 -4.16 -5.42 -17.69
CA THR A 49 -5.37 -5.04 -18.41
C THR A 49 -5.12 -4.95 -19.92
N VAL A 50 -4.03 -4.29 -20.34
CA VAL A 50 -3.65 -4.21 -21.76
C VAL A 50 -3.30 -5.59 -22.30
N GLY A 51 -2.57 -6.39 -21.51
CA GLY A 51 -2.23 -7.76 -21.86
C GLY A 51 -3.47 -8.62 -22.05
N ALA A 52 -4.47 -8.52 -21.17
CA ALA A 52 -5.71 -9.29 -21.28
C ALA A 52 -6.48 -8.98 -22.56
N ILE A 53 -6.49 -7.71 -22.99
CA ILE A 53 -7.20 -7.26 -24.21
C ILE A 53 -6.48 -7.70 -25.48
N THR A 54 -5.14 -7.66 -25.49
CA THR A 54 -4.33 -7.71 -26.72
C THR A 54 -3.65 -9.04 -26.98
N LEU A 55 -3.38 -9.83 -25.95
CA LEU A 55 -2.59 -11.06 -26.05
C LEU A 55 -3.50 -12.30 -26.15
N ASP A 56 -2.99 -13.32 -26.81
CA ASP A 56 -3.59 -14.65 -26.74
C ASP A 56 -3.42 -15.26 -25.34
N LEU A 57 -4.28 -16.21 -24.97
CA LEU A 57 -4.37 -16.79 -23.62
C LEU A 57 -3.02 -17.31 -23.11
N TYR A 58 -2.28 -18.02 -23.95
CA TYR A 58 -0.96 -18.58 -23.59
C TYR A 58 0.06 -17.47 -23.29
N THR A 59 0.16 -16.48 -24.16
CA THR A 59 1.08 -15.34 -24.00
C THR A 59 0.68 -14.47 -22.80
N TYR A 60 -0.63 -14.30 -22.57
CA TYR A 60 -1.16 -13.60 -21.40
C TYR A 60 -0.79 -14.32 -20.09
N GLN A 61 -0.88 -15.66 -20.03
CA GLN A 61 -0.47 -16.41 -18.84
C GLN A 61 1.01 -16.24 -18.52
N ILE A 62 1.88 -16.28 -19.54
CA ILE A 62 3.32 -16.03 -19.37
C ILE A 62 3.53 -14.60 -18.87
N ALA A 63 2.94 -13.60 -19.54
CA ALA A 63 3.06 -12.19 -19.17
C ALA A 63 2.54 -11.91 -17.75
N SER A 64 1.45 -12.56 -17.35
CA SER A 64 0.86 -12.42 -16.01
C SER A 64 1.77 -12.99 -14.93
N ASN A 65 2.35 -14.18 -15.14
CA ASN A 65 3.29 -14.77 -14.19
C ASN A 65 4.61 -13.99 -14.09
N THR A 66 5.17 -13.54 -15.22
CA THR A 66 6.39 -12.72 -15.21
C THR A 66 6.15 -11.37 -14.54
N SER A 67 4.99 -10.75 -14.79
CA SER A 67 4.60 -9.49 -14.13
C SER A 67 4.45 -9.67 -12.62
N LYS A 68 3.85 -10.78 -12.14
CA LYS A 68 3.75 -11.08 -10.70
C LYS A 68 5.12 -11.21 -10.03
N LEU A 69 6.08 -11.85 -10.70
CA LEU A 69 7.45 -11.95 -10.20
C LEU A 69 8.14 -10.58 -10.17
N LEU A 70 8.04 -9.81 -11.26
CA LEU A 70 8.63 -8.48 -11.35
C LEU A 70 8.08 -7.55 -10.27
N THR A 71 6.76 -7.54 -10.05
CA THR A 71 6.12 -6.77 -8.99
C THR A 71 6.64 -7.19 -7.63
N THR A 72 6.81 -8.49 -7.36
CA THR A 72 7.39 -8.96 -6.08
C THR A 72 8.79 -8.39 -5.85
N PHE A 73 9.66 -8.38 -6.87
CA PHE A 73 10.99 -7.75 -6.77
C PHE A 73 10.93 -6.25 -6.55
N LEU A 74 10.01 -5.55 -7.24
CA LEU A 74 9.80 -4.11 -7.04
C LEU A 74 9.33 -3.80 -5.61
N TYR A 75 8.46 -4.62 -5.03
CA TYR A 75 8.06 -4.51 -3.64
C TYR A 75 9.27 -4.68 -2.70
N VAL A 76 10.16 -5.66 -2.94
CA VAL A 76 11.41 -5.80 -2.16
C VAL A 76 12.32 -4.57 -2.30
N ALA A 77 12.47 -4.00 -3.50
CA ALA A 77 13.25 -2.78 -3.70
C ALA A 77 12.66 -1.59 -2.92
N VAL A 78 11.33 -1.45 -2.94
CA VAL A 78 10.60 -0.44 -2.18
C VAL A 78 10.72 -0.66 -0.67
N PHE A 79 10.80 -1.91 -0.20
CA PHE A 79 11.10 -2.21 1.20
C PHE A 79 12.50 -1.75 1.62
N ILE A 80 13.52 -1.98 0.80
CA ILE A 80 14.88 -1.49 1.08
C ILE A 80 14.90 0.04 1.16
N TYR A 81 14.15 0.70 0.28
CA TYR A 81 13.96 2.15 0.34
C TYR A 81 13.22 2.59 1.60
N PHE A 82 12.17 1.88 2.00
CA PHE A 82 11.44 2.12 3.25
C PHE A 82 12.35 1.99 4.48
N MET A 83 13.25 1.00 4.51
CA MET A 83 14.21 0.85 5.62
C MET A 83 15.14 2.05 5.78
N LYS A 84 15.48 2.74 4.68
CA LYS A 84 16.25 3.99 4.73
C LYS A 84 15.43 5.14 5.33
N ILE A 85 14.16 5.26 4.95
CA ILE A 85 13.23 6.24 5.54
C ILE A 85 13.04 5.95 7.03
N TYR A 86 12.81 4.69 7.38
CA TYR A 86 12.63 4.22 8.75
C TYR A 86 13.81 4.59 9.65
N LYS A 87 15.05 4.40 9.18
CA LYS A 87 16.25 4.81 9.94
C LYS A 87 16.31 6.31 10.18
N LYS A 88 15.82 7.12 9.24
CA LYS A 88 15.80 8.58 9.31
C LYS A 88 14.68 9.12 10.21
N GLU A 89 13.50 8.49 10.21
CA GLU A 89 12.34 8.92 11.00
C GLU A 89 12.35 8.40 12.45
N ARG A 90 13.20 7.42 12.78
CA ARG A 90 13.30 6.81 14.12
C ARG A 90 13.66 7.80 15.24
N SER A 91 14.38 8.87 14.94
CA SER A 91 14.88 9.82 15.96
C SER A 91 13.91 10.93 16.34
N GLY A 92 12.85 11.19 15.54
CA GLY A 92 11.96 12.35 15.73
C GLY A 92 10.46 12.05 15.76
N SER A 93 10.05 10.77 15.71
CA SER A 93 8.64 10.39 15.54
C SER A 93 8.01 9.77 16.79
N ASN A 94 6.68 9.89 16.91
CA ASN A 94 5.88 9.26 17.97
C ASN A 94 5.98 7.71 17.89
N LYS A 95 6.20 7.05 19.04
CA LYS A 95 6.29 5.59 19.18
C LYS A 95 5.10 4.84 18.58
N TYR A 96 3.89 5.40 18.66
CA TYR A 96 2.67 4.79 18.09
C TYR A 96 2.67 4.77 16.55
N TYR A 97 3.08 5.88 15.93
CA TYR A 97 3.22 6.00 14.48
C TYR A 97 4.29 5.04 13.94
N PHE A 98 5.39 4.92 14.67
CA PHE A 98 6.48 4.02 14.34
C PHE A 98 6.08 2.55 14.40
N SER A 99 5.40 2.13 15.47
CA SER A 99 4.93 0.76 15.61
C SER A 99 3.96 0.39 14.49
N PHE A 100 3.09 1.32 14.09
CA PHE A 100 2.20 1.10 12.96
C PHE A 100 2.94 0.94 11.63
N LEU A 101 3.94 1.79 11.36
CA LEU A 101 4.76 1.69 10.15
C LEU A 101 5.47 0.35 10.02
N CYS A 102 5.96 -0.20 11.13
CA CYS A 102 6.53 -1.55 11.14
C CYS A 102 5.50 -2.61 10.75
N VAL A 103 4.27 -2.52 11.28
CA VAL A 103 3.19 -3.47 10.94
C VAL A 103 2.78 -3.31 9.48
N PHE A 104 2.63 -2.07 9.00
CA PHE A 104 2.29 -1.79 7.61
C PHE A 104 3.33 -2.35 6.65
N ALA A 105 4.62 -2.04 6.88
CA ALA A 105 5.70 -2.57 6.06
C ALA A 105 5.78 -4.09 6.18
N GLY A 106 5.66 -4.64 7.40
CA GLY A 106 5.62 -6.07 7.64
C GLY A 106 4.59 -6.75 6.77
N VAL A 107 3.32 -6.36 6.85
CA VAL A 107 2.26 -7.01 6.06
C VAL A 107 2.42 -6.73 4.54
N THR A 108 2.76 -5.51 4.14
CA THR A 108 2.91 -5.14 2.71
C THR A 108 4.01 -5.94 2.00
N PHE A 109 5.08 -6.31 2.70
CA PHE A 109 6.23 -7.02 2.10
C PHE A 109 6.26 -8.51 2.44
N LEU A 110 5.87 -8.90 3.65
CA LEU A 110 5.83 -10.30 4.04
C LEU A 110 4.78 -11.06 3.23
N LEU A 111 3.62 -10.44 2.96
CA LEU A 111 2.53 -11.10 2.25
C LEU A 111 2.89 -11.54 0.82
N PRO A 112 3.46 -10.70 -0.06
CA PRO A 112 3.92 -11.14 -1.38
C PRO A 112 5.06 -12.18 -1.30
N ILE A 113 5.94 -12.10 -0.31
CA ILE A 113 7.00 -13.11 -0.08
C ILE A 113 6.39 -14.46 0.30
N MET A 114 5.44 -14.46 1.25
CA MET A 114 4.72 -15.67 1.68
C MET A 114 3.97 -16.31 0.51
N MET A 115 3.29 -15.50 -0.33
CA MET A 115 2.63 -16.00 -1.54
C MET A 115 3.61 -16.64 -2.51
N LEU A 116 4.78 -16.05 -2.70
CA LEU A 116 5.83 -16.59 -3.56
C LEU A 116 6.34 -17.93 -3.03
N LEU A 117 6.58 -18.05 -1.72
CA LEU A 117 6.99 -19.30 -1.09
C LEU A 117 5.92 -20.40 -1.25
N ILE A 118 4.64 -20.07 -1.03
CA ILE A 118 3.54 -21.03 -1.19
C ILE A 118 3.42 -21.47 -2.65
N ARG A 119 3.55 -20.56 -3.63
CA ARG A 119 3.57 -20.92 -5.06
C ARG A 119 4.72 -21.87 -5.40
N ILE A 120 5.91 -21.61 -4.87
CA ILE A 120 7.07 -22.49 -5.06
C ILE A 120 6.80 -23.87 -4.45
N MET A 121 6.28 -23.94 -3.22
CA MET A 121 5.97 -25.21 -2.57
C MET A 121 4.91 -26.01 -3.34
N LEU A 122 3.85 -25.35 -3.81
CA LEU A 122 2.79 -25.99 -4.60
C LEU A 122 3.31 -26.51 -5.96
N TYR A 123 4.30 -25.84 -6.55
CA TYR A 123 4.92 -26.30 -7.80
C TYR A 123 5.73 -27.60 -7.62
N TYR A 124 6.35 -27.80 -6.46
CA TYR A 124 7.17 -28.99 -6.19
C TYR A 124 6.39 -30.16 -5.57
N MET A 125 5.13 -29.98 -5.16
CA MET A 125 4.31 -31.06 -4.60
C MET A 125 3.57 -31.86 -5.68
N PRO A 126 3.39 -33.19 -5.50
CA PRO A 126 2.70 -34.05 -6.46
C PRO A 126 1.16 -33.96 -6.30
N PHE A 127 0.60 -32.74 -6.32
CA PHE A 127 -0.85 -32.55 -6.32
C PHE A 127 -1.41 -32.66 -7.74
N SER A 128 -2.70 -32.98 -7.86
CA SER A 128 -3.40 -32.84 -9.13
C SER A 128 -3.46 -31.36 -9.54
N ASN A 129 -3.30 -31.09 -10.84
CA ASN A 129 -3.28 -29.72 -11.38
C ASN A 129 -4.51 -28.90 -10.96
N GLU A 130 -5.68 -29.53 -10.85
CA GLU A 130 -6.94 -28.87 -10.44
C GLU A 130 -6.86 -28.34 -9.00
N LYS A 131 -6.36 -29.14 -8.06
CA LYS A 131 -6.24 -28.74 -6.65
C LYS A 131 -5.21 -27.62 -6.47
N ILE A 132 -4.15 -27.63 -7.29
CA ILE A 132 -3.15 -26.55 -7.31
C ILE A 132 -3.78 -25.25 -7.79
N VAL A 133 -4.58 -25.29 -8.86
CA VAL A 133 -5.25 -24.11 -9.40
C VAL A 133 -6.24 -23.52 -8.40
N GLU A 134 -7.09 -24.36 -7.77
CA GLU A 134 -8.04 -23.92 -6.75
C GLU A 134 -7.33 -23.28 -5.55
N SER A 135 -6.24 -23.89 -5.08
CA SER A 135 -5.44 -23.36 -3.96
C SER A 135 -4.80 -22.01 -4.30
N ILE A 136 -4.34 -21.82 -5.55
CA ILE A 136 -3.76 -20.54 -6.01
C ILE A 136 -4.83 -19.45 -6.08
N VAL A 137 -6.04 -19.77 -6.54
CA VAL A 137 -7.17 -18.82 -6.58
C VAL A 137 -7.56 -18.40 -5.17
N TYR A 138 -7.68 -19.35 -4.24
CA TYR A 138 -7.99 -19.06 -2.85
C TYR A 138 -6.92 -18.17 -2.18
N LEU A 139 -5.64 -18.48 -2.41
CA LEU A 139 -4.53 -17.67 -1.92
C LEU A 139 -4.55 -16.24 -2.47
N GLN A 140 -4.91 -16.08 -3.75
CA GLN A 140 -5.03 -14.77 -4.38
C GLN A 140 -6.18 -13.96 -3.76
N ASN A 141 -7.32 -14.59 -3.47
CA ASN A 141 -8.46 -13.94 -2.82
C ASN A 141 -8.12 -13.47 -1.39
N ILE A 142 -7.45 -14.31 -0.59
CA ILE A 142 -6.97 -13.92 0.75
C ILE A 142 -5.98 -12.76 0.67
N SER A 143 -5.07 -12.78 -0.30
CA SER A 143 -4.13 -11.70 -0.50
C SER A 143 -4.82 -10.38 -0.83
N MET A 144 -5.83 -10.40 -1.69
CA MET A 144 -6.59 -9.20 -2.07
C MET A 144 -7.32 -8.60 -0.86
N LEU A 145 -7.99 -9.46 -0.07
CA LEU A 145 -8.66 -9.04 1.17
C LEU A 145 -7.68 -8.41 2.15
N SER A 146 -6.54 -9.06 2.39
CA SER A 146 -5.52 -8.60 3.32
C SER A 146 -4.95 -7.23 2.92
N ASN A 147 -4.68 -7.03 1.63
CA ASN A 147 -4.18 -5.76 1.10
C ASN A 147 -5.21 -4.63 1.20
N ILE A 148 -6.50 -4.91 0.98
CA ILE A 148 -7.57 -3.91 1.18
C ILE A 148 -7.71 -3.54 2.65
N LEU A 149 -7.71 -4.52 3.56
CA LEU A 149 -7.76 -4.26 5.00
C LEU A 149 -6.58 -3.39 5.45
N LEU A 150 -5.38 -3.71 4.97
CA LEU A 150 -4.18 -2.93 5.23
C LEU A 150 -4.30 -1.50 4.67
N PHE A 151 -4.80 -1.35 3.45
CA PHE A 151 -5.06 -0.02 2.88
C PHE A 151 -6.08 0.78 3.70
N CYS A 152 -7.16 0.14 4.15
CA CYS A 152 -8.21 0.75 4.97
C CYS A 152 -7.70 1.20 6.33
N THR A 153 -6.92 0.36 7.03
CA THR A 153 -6.28 0.72 8.30
C THR A 153 -5.31 1.89 8.14
N PHE A 154 -4.57 1.92 7.02
CA PHE A 154 -3.68 3.02 6.72
C PHE A 154 -4.43 4.35 6.45
N ILE A 155 -5.56 4.32 5.72
CA ILE A 155 -6.43 5.50 5.58
C ILE A 155 -6.90 6.02 6.94
N ILE A 156 -7.34 5.14 7.84
CA ILE A 156 -7.81 5.53 9.19
C ILE A 156 -6.70 6.26 9.95
N ILE A 157 -5.47 5.77 9.87
CA ILE A 157 -4.34 6.40 10.57
C ILE A 157 -3.96 7.73 9.94
N CYS A 158 -3.97 7.83 8.60
CA CYS A 158 -3.85 9.11 7.93
C CYS A 158 -4.96 10.09 8.34
N ALA A 159 -6.20 9.61 8.51
CA ALA A 159 -7.32 10.41 8.98
C ALA A 159 -7.06 11.00 10.39
N VAL A 160 -6.51 10.20 11.30
CA VAL A 160 -6.13 10.63 12.66
C VAL A 160 -4.98 11.66 12.61
N ILE A 161 -3.93 11.39 11.83
CA ILE A 161 -2.78 12.30 11.69
C ILE A 161 -3.20 13.65 11.11
N LEU A 162 -4.03 13.63 10.06
CA LEU A 162 -4.51 14.83 9.36
C LEU A 162 -5.71 15.49 10.04
N ARG A 163 -6.27 14.87 11.08
CA ARG A 163 -7.54 15.26 11.74
C ARG A 163 -8.72 15.40 10.77
N LYS A 164 -8.77 14.57 9.73
CA LYS A 164 -9.81 14.57 8.69
C LYS A 164 -10.71 13.34 8.80
N ILE A 165 -11.79 13.45 9.57
CA ILE A 165 -12.74 12.36 9.84
C ILE A 165 -13.34 11.77 8.56
N ILE A 166 -13.54 12.60 7.51
CA ILE A 166 -14.06 12.17 6.20
C ILE A 166 -13.24 11.01 5.60
N MET A 167 -11.92 10.97 5.82
CA MET A 167 -11.07 9.89 5.30
C MET A 167 -11.41 8.53 5.95
N SER A 168 -11.77 8.54 7.24
CA SER A 168 -12.21 7.33 7.94
C SER A 168 -13.51 6.78 7.35
N SER A 169 -14.47 7.66 7.04
CA SER A 169 -15.72 7.26 6.39
C SER A 169 -15.49 6.67 5.00
N ILE A 170 -14.56 7.23 4.21
CA ILE A 170 -14.19 6.69 2.90
C ILE A 170 -13.62 5.26 3.04
N SER A 171 -12.77 5.02 4.04
CA SER A 171 -12.24 3.68 4.33
C SER A 171 -13.35 2.65 4.58
N ALA A 172 -14.36 3.02 5.38
CA ALA A 172 -15.52 2.17 5.65
C ALA A 172 -16.35 1.86 4.38
N ILE A 173 -16.49 2.84 3.48
CA ILE A 173 -17.18 2.62 2.19
C ILE A 173 -16.37 1.66 1.31
N ILE A 174 -15.05 1.84 1.23
CA ILE A 174 -14.17 1.00 0.40
C ILE A 174 -14.24 -0.47 0.80
N ILE A 175 -14.14 -0.76 2.10
CA ILE A 175 -14.24 -2.13 2.61
C ILE A 175 -15.65 -2.69 2.43
N PHE A 176 -16.70 -1.88 2.65
CA PHE A 176 -18.08 -2.32 2.47
C PHE A 176 -18.35 -2.74 1.01
N VAL A 177 -17.97 -1.90 0.05
CA VAL A 177 -18.09 -2.22 -1.38
C VAL A 177 -17.28 -3.48 -1.71
N TYR A 178 -16.06 -3.61 -1.21
CA TYR A 178 -15.27 -4.82 -1.43
C TYR A 178 -15.96 -6.09 -0.91
N LEU A 179 -16.52 -6.06 0.31
CA LEU A 179 -17.21 -7.20 0.90
C LEU A 179 -18.48 -7.58 0.12
N VAL A 180 -19.25 -6.59 -0.34
CA VAL A 180 -20.41 -6.83 -1.20
C VAL A 180 -19.99 -7.47 -2.52
N LEU A 181 -18.94 -6.95 -3.16
CA LEU A 181 -18.42 -7.50 -4.40
C LEU A 181 -17.88 -8.93 -4.22
N SER A 182 -17.09 -9.17 -3.17
CA SER A 182 -16.49 -10.47 -2.89
C SER A 182 -17.51 -11.51 -2.39
N GLY A 183 -18.62 -11.09 -1.80
CA GLY A 183 -19.64 -12.00 -1.26
C GLY A 183 -20.76 -12.31 -2.25
N VAL A 184 -21.26 -11.29 -2.96
CA VAL A 184 -22.45 -11.40 -3.82
C VAL A 184 -22.08 -11.51 -5.30
N TYR A 185 -20.98 -10.88 -5.73
CA TYR A 185 -20.61 -10.72 -7.13
C TYR A 185 -19.27 -11.38 -7.49
N ASN A 186 -18.85 -12.37 -6.70
CA ASN A 186 -17.56 -13.04 -6.89
C ASN A 186 -17.48 -13.75 -8.25
N ASP A 187 -18.61 -14.30 -8.71
CA ASP A 187 -18.70 -15.07 -9.95
C ASP A 187 -18.86 -14.18 -11.20
N ILE A 188 -18.92 -12.86 -11.05
CA ILE A 188 -18.96 -11.94 -12.19
C ILE A 188 -17.56 -11.80 -12.77
N GLU A 189 -17.36 -12.45 -13.90
CA GLU A 189 -16.17 -12.34 -14.71
C GLU A 189 -16.45 -11.62 -16.03
N PHE A 190 -15.64 -10.63 -16.36
CA PHE A 190 -15.68 -9.96 -17.65
C PHE A 190 -14.78 -10.71 -18.63
N MET A 191 -15.36 -11.22 -19.71
CA MET A 191 -14.60 -11.71 -20.86
C MET A 191 -14.18 -10.51 -21.70
N ILE A 192 -12.89 -10.16 -21.64
CA ILE A 192 -12.34 -9.01 -22.36
C ILE A 192 -11.23 -9.55 -23.25
N SER A 193 -11.59 -10.00 -24.45
CA SER A 193 -10.60 -10.44 -25.42
C SER A 193 -11.05 -10.18 -26.86
N TYR A 194 -10.12 -9.65 -27.65
CA TYR A 194 -10.17 -9.66 -29.13
C TYR A 194 -9.54 -10.93 -29.73
N SER A 195 -8.99 -11.82 -28.89
CA SER A 195 -8.32 -13.06 -29.30
C SER A 195 -9.26 -14.27 -29.33
N ARG A 196 -8.83 -15.37 -29.98
CA ARG A 196 -9.65 -16.58 -30.21
C ARG A 196 -10.07 -17.31 -28.93
N LEU A 197 -9.38 -17.09 -27.81
CA LEU A 197 -9.69 -17.65 -26.50
C LEU A 197 -9.92 -16.51 -25.50
N PRO A 198 -11.14 -16.38 -24.92
CA PRO A 198 -11.44 -15.27 -24.04
C PRO A 198 -10.67 -15.37 -22.72
N THR A 199 -9.97 -14.29 -22.38
CA THR A 199 -9.40 -14.04 -21.06
C THR A 199 -10.47 -13.42 -20.17
N SER A 200 -10.61 -13.92 -18.94
CA SER A 200 -11.56 -13.40 -17.97
C SER A 200 -10.86 -12.59 -16.88
N ILE A 201 -11.45 -11.44 -16.52
CA ILE A 201 -11.04 -10.62 -15.38
C ILE A 201 -12.24 -10.53 -14.44
N SER A 202 -12.07 -10.99 -13.20
CA SER A 202 -13.13 -10.86 -12.19
C SER A 202 -13.37 -9.41 -11.81
N LEU A 203 -14.63 -9.05 -11.61
CA LEU A 203 -15.03 -7.70 -11.20
C LEU A 203 -14.37 -7.30 -9.87
N VAL A 204 -14.24 -8.25 -8.94
CA VAL A 204 -13.56 -8.08 -7.66
C VAL A 204 -12.08 -7.70 -7.86
N SER A 205 -11.38 -8.38 -8.77
CA SER A 205 -9.97 -8.10 -9.08
C SER A 205 -9.80 -6.70 -9.71
N LEU A 206 -10.71 -6.32 -10.61
CA LEU A 206 -10.71 -5.00 -11.24
C LEU A 206 -10.90 -3.89 -10.21
N TYR A 207 -11.91 -4.03 -9.34
CA TYR A 207 -12.13 -3.09 -8.23
C TYR A 207 -10.90 -3.00 -7.32
N TYR A 208 -10.34 -4.13 -6.91
CA TYR A 208 -9.14 -4.20 -6.08
C TYR A 208 -7.98 -3.41 -6.69
N HIS A 209 -7.67 -3.66 -7.96
CA HIS A 209 -6.53 -3.01 -8.62
C HIS A 209 -6.72 -1.51 -8.78
N ILE A 210 -7.94 -1.05 -9.08
CA ILE A 210 -8.25 0.39 -9.15
C ILE A 210 -8.10 1.04 -7.78
N VAL A 211 -8.74 0.48 -6.75
CA VAL A 211 -8.74 1.04 -5.40
C VAL A 211 -7.33 1.12 -4.84
N ILE A 212 -6.54 0.05 -4.95
CA ILE A 212 -5.18 0.04 -4.40
C ILE A 212 -4.28 1.00 -5.17
N SER A 213 -4.32 1.00 -6.51
CA SER A 213 -3.43 1.85 -7.32
C SER A 213 -3.72 3.33 -7.15
N PHE A 214 -4.97 3.75 -7.37
CA PHE A 214 -5.36 5.16 -7.24
C PHE A 214 -5.44 5.59 -5.78
N GLY A 215 -5.87 4.70 -4.89
CA GLY A 215 -6.01 4.99 -3.47
C GLY A 215 -4.67 5.38 -2.83
N PHE A 216 -3.59 4.64 -3.09
CA PHE A 216 -2.27 5.00 -2.58
C PHE A 216 -1.74 6.33 -3.16
N ILE A 217 -2.00 6.62 -4.44
CA ILE A 217 -1.59 7.88 -5.09
C ILE A 217 -2.35 9.07 -4.47
N ILE A 218 -3.67 8.97 -4.36
CA ILE A 218 -4.51 10.02 -3.76
C ILE A 218 -4.08 10.25 -2.31
N LEU A 219 -3.84 9.18 -1.55
CA LEU A 219 -3.42 9.28 -0.17
C LEU A 219 -2.04 9.95 -0.02
N ALA A 220 -1.10 9.65 -0.91
CA ALA A 220 0.19 10.33 -0.97
C ALA A 220 0.04 11.84 -1.21
N ILE A 221 -0.84 12.24 -2.14
CA ILE A 221 -1.10 13.66 -2.44
C ILE A 221 -1.73 14.35 -1.21
N ILE A 222 -2.70 13.71 -0.57
CA ILE A 222 -3.36 14.25 0.62
C ILE A 222 -2.35 14.42 1.77
N LEU A 223 -1.48 13.44 2.00
CA LEU A 223 -0.46 13.49 3.03
C LEU A 223 0.58 14.59 2.75
N ARG A 224 1.00 14.74 1.48
CA ARG A 224 1.89 15.82 1.04
C ARG A 224 1.29 17.20 1.32
N ASN A 225 0.02 17.40 0.97
CA ASN A 225 -0.65 18.69 1.12
C ASN A 225 -0.96 19.00 2.61
N GLY A 226 -1.36 18.00 3.38
CA GLY A 226 -1.66 18.17 4.81
C GLY A 226 -0.42 18.42 5.66
N CYS A 227 0.73 17.83 5.32
CA CYS A 227 1.99 18.08 6.00
C CYS A 227 2.59 19.45 5.63
N GLY A 228 2.38 19.93 4.40
CA GLY A 228 2.84 21.25 3.93
C GLY A 228 2.08 22.43 4.57
N ALA A 229 0.79 22.29 4.83
CA ALA A 229 -0.03 23.36 5.42
C ALA A 229 0.35 23.69 6.89
N GLY A 230 0.93 22.73 7.63
CA GLY A 230 1.37 22.91 9.02
C GLY A 230 2.62 23.77 9.20
N CYS A 231 3.36 24.06 8.12
CA CYS A 231 4.56 24.90 8.11
C CYS A 231 4.31 26.35 7.66
N SER A 232 3.12 26.68 7.11
CA SER A 232 2.83 28.03 6.62
C SER A 232 2.14 28.94 7.64
N ASN A 233 1.55 28.41 8.72
CA ASN A 233 0.82 29.20 9.72
C ASN A 233 1.68 29.58 10.95
N GLY A 234 3.01 29.60 10.82
CA GLY A 234 3.93 29.99 11.90
C GLY A 234 4.57 31.37 11.73
N ASN A 235 4.30 32.07 10.62
CA ASN A 235 4.84 33.39 10.32
C ASN A 235 3.69 34.38 10.02
N GLN A 236 2.83 34.62 11.02
CA GLN A 236 2.11 35.89 11.19
C GLN A 236 2.01 36.18 12.67
#